data_AF-A0AAU8G971-F1
#
_entry.id   AF-A0AAU8G971-F1
#
_cell.length_a   1.000
_cell.length_b   1.000
_cell.length_c   1.000
_cell.angle_alpha   90.00
_cell.angle_beta   90.00
_cell.angle_gamma   90.00
#
_symmetry.space_group_name_H-M   'P 1'
#
loop_
_entity.id
_entity.type
_entity.pdbx_description
1 polymer ?
#
loop_
_entity_poly.entity_id
_entity_poly.type
_entity_poly.pdbx_seq_one_letter_code
_entity_poly.pdbx_strand_id
1 'polypeptide(L)'
;MFRENGNHYKIQLIPFNQKGNTIYLAKIPADKFLGLYIVEPAEYNFNIEQSKVRSLGQDEYIKERLLYHRIDPNKRDYQRFEDPARVSKIQKYLNDNRYALFPNSVIVASELINDYLENTPSNENEIDQIINTSGNILSLFLSSPEGEHLYIPKTSKPFLVIDGQHRLAGLRESNVSQNFDIIVALLLDYPWPAVASIFYTINYTQKAVSKSVLYELAGEFSDDLEIGTVWLHQVVRILNEVEKSPFYKRVKILGKSDSDTPNASISQAFIIDYLVSTLDPWRQGALYPPIFRYYFQKSNEAKISIVTFLMRYFEAIRQLCPVAWDDPSASIISKTVGVGALIRIMHFLFVKLFIEEYQSNPTFMETLNADNLKAKLDGLQLIDFSSIGEFGGSASSGGLNKLVKALITKLPYFGSSDYDDFIFSYRNVTLKQYRAWFDRSVNNKDM
;
A
#
# COMPACT_ATOMS: atom_id res chain seq x y z
N MET A 1 -27.43 -14.63 22.37
CA MET A 1 -26.78 -14.24 23.64
C MET A 1 -25.34 -14.75 23.62
N PHE A 2 -24.36 -14.00 24.14
CA PHE A 2 -22.97 -14.47 24.24
C PHE A 2 -22.89 -15.66 25.20
N ARG A 3 -22.30 -16.78 24.77
CA ARG A 3 -22.13 -18.00 25.57
C ARG A 3 -20.71 -18.51 25.44
N GLU A 4 -20.20 -19.02 26.56
CA GLU A 4 -18.86 -19.62 26.64
C GLU A 4 -19.01 -21.15 26.63
N ASN A 5 -18.42 -21.80 25.63
CA ASN A 5 -18.50 -23.25 25.43
C ASN A 5 -17.09 -23.81 25.29
N GLY A 6 -16.60 -24.58 26.26
CA GLY A 6 -15.30 -25.27 26.17
C GLY A 6 -14.17 -24.40 25.58
N ASN A 7 -13.86 -24.61 24.30
CA ASN A 7 -12.77 -23.98 23.57
C ASN A 7 -13.18 -22.77 22.69
N HIS A 8 -14.46 -22.42 22.62
CA HIS A 8 -14.98 -21.35 21.77
C HIS A 8 -16.00 -20.45 22.48
N TYR A 9 -16.29 -19.30 21.87
CA TYR A 9 -17.42 -18.44 22.23
C TYR A 9 -18.50 -18.56 21.15
N LYS A 10 -19.77 -18.67 21.56
CA LYS A 10 -20.93 -18.57 20.68
C LYS A 10 -21.56 -17.20 20.84
N ILE A 11 -21.65 -16.45 19.75
CA ILE A 11 -22.16 -15.09 19.71
C ILE A 11 -23.38 -15.06 18.81
N GLN A 12 -24.49 -14.50 19.30
CA GLN A 12 -25.66 -14.25 18.46
C GLN A 12 -25.47 -12.92 17.74
N LEU A 13 -25.77 -12.93 16.44
CA LEU A 13 -25.62 -11.81 15.55
C LEU A 13 -26.97 -11.18 15.22
N ILE A 14 -26.96 -9.88 14.96
CA ILE A 14 -28.10 -9.13 14.46
C ILE A 14 -27.71 -8.55 13.10
N PRO A 15 -28.35 -8.96 11.99
CA PRO A 15 -28.00 -8.50 10.65
C PRO A 15 -28.53 -7.09 10.38
N PHE A 16 -27.72 -6.27 9.72
CA PHE A 16 -28.07 -4.95 9.22
C PHE A 16 -27.68 -4.82 7.74
N ASN A 17 -28.67 -4.54 6.89
CA ASN A 17 -28.44 -4.34 5.46
C ASN A 17 -28.03 -2.89 5.18
N GLN A 18 -26.91 -2.71 4.49
CA GLN A 18 -26.39 -1.41 4.07
C GLN A 18 -25.95 -1.47 2.61
N LYS A 19 -26.72 -0.83 1.71
CA LYS A 19 -26.43 -0.74 0.26
C LYS A 19 -26.05 -2.10 -0.38
N GLY A 20 -26.79 -3.16 -0.03
CA GLY A 20 -26.59 -4.50 -0.59
C GLY A 20 -25.56 -5.36 0.15
N ASN A 21 -24.86 -4.82 1.15
CA ASN A 21 -23.99 -5.60 2.04
C ASN A 21 -24.64 -5.81 3.40
N THR A 22 -24.30 -6.90 4.08
CA THR A 22 -24.74 -7.18 5.46
C THR A 22 -23.61 -6.87 6.43
N ILE A 23 -23.94 -6.16 7.50
CA ILE A 23 -23.07 -5.96 8.67
C ILE A 23 -23.77 -6.57 9.87
N TYR A 24 -23.03 -7.24 10.73
CA TYR A 24 -23.60 -7.89 11.91
C TYR A 24 -23.29 -7.08 13.17
N LEU A 25 -24.28 -6.88 14.04
CA LEU A 25 -24.05 -6.35 15.37
C LEU A 25 -24.08 -7.46 16.40
N ALA A 26 -23.17 -7.38 17.37
CA ALA A 26 -23.12 -8.27 18.52
C ALA A 26 -22.90 -7.48 19.81
N LYS A 27 -23.45 -8.00 20.91
CA LYS A 27 -23.11 -7.57 22.28
C LYS A 27 -22.10 -8.54 22.86
N ILE A 28 -20.93 -8.04 23.25
CA ILE A 28 -19.83 -8.85 23.78
C ILE A 28 -19.33 -8.23 25.10
N PRO A 29 -19.12 -9.03 26.17
CA PRO A 29 -18.46 -8.56 27.39
C PRO A 29 -17.06 -8.04 27.07
N ALA A 30 -16.71 -6.85 27.58
CA ALA A 30 -15.49 -6.17 27.17
C ALA A 30 -14.22 -6.91 27.58
N ASP A 31 -14.18 -7.46 28.79
CA ASP A 31 -13.08 -8.29 29.30
C ASP A 31 -12.78 -9.49 28.39
N LYS A 32 -13.82 -10.13 27.84
CA LYS A 32 -13.69 -11.23 26.88
C LYS A 32 -13.20 -10.72 25.53
N PHE A 33 -13.77 -9.62 25.03
CA PHE A 33 -13.39 -9.06 23.73
C PHE A 33 -11.93 -8.59 23.70
N LEU A 34 -11.39 -8.07 24.81
CA LEU A 34 -9.99 -7.65 24.94
C LEU A 34 -8.97 -8.76 24.61
N GLY A 35 -9.37 -10.03 24.75
CA GLY A 35 -8.55 -11.19 24.38
C GLY A 35 -8.76 -11.69 22.93
N LEU A 36 -9.68 -11.10 22.17
CA LEU A 36 -10.14 -11.64 20.87
C LEU A 36 -9.66 -10.86 19.63
N TYR A 37 -8.88 -9.79 19.82
CA TYR A 37 -8.36 -9.01 18.71
C TYR A 37 -6.83 -8.90 18.73
N ILE A 38 -6.24 -8.74 17.55
CA ILE A 38 -4.78 -8.56 17.37
C ILE A 38 -4.39 -7.14 17.80
N VAL A 39 -3.20 -6.95 18.36
CA VAL A 39 -2.70 -5.62 18.78
C VAL A 39 -1.35 -5.29 18.13
N GLU A 40 -0.86 -6.14 17.24
CA GLU A 40 0.51 -6.01 16.72
C GLU A 40 0.56 -4.92 15.66
N PRO A 41 1.28 -3.81 15.94
CA PRO A 41 1.42 -2.75 14.97
C PRO A 41 2.30 -3.21 13.82
N ALA A 42 2.07 -2.67 12.62
CA ALA A 42 2.98 -2.85 11.50
C ALA A 42 4.38 -2.34 11.87
N GLU A 43 5.33 -3.26 12.02
CA GLU A 43 6.73 -2.95 12.29
C GLU A 43 7.57 -3.20 11.02
N TYR A 44 7.93 -2.11 10.35
CA TYR A 44 8.95 -2.16 9.33
C TYR A 44 10.34 -2.16 9.98
N ASN A 45 11.06 -3.28 9.89
CA ASN A 45 12.45 -3.37 10.31
C ASN A 45 13.38 -3.51 9.09
N PHE A 46 14.09 -2.43 8.77
CA PHE A 46 15.01 -2.39 7.64
C PHE A 46 16.12 -3.45 7.73
N ASN A 47 16.67 -3.69 8.91
CA ASN A 47 17.82 -4.59 9.10
C ASN A 47 17.43 -6.06 8.88
N ILE A 48 16.21 -6.44 9.25
CA ILE A 48 15.66 -7.78 8.96
C ILE A 48 15.55 -7.97 7.44
N GLU A 49 14.97 -7.00 6.74
CA GLU A 49 14.81 -7.08 5.28
C GLU A 49 16.16 -7.07 4.56
N GLN A 50 17.13 -6.27 5.02
CA GLN A 50 18.49 -6.30 4.48
C GLN A 50 19.16 -7.67 4.67
N SER A 51 18.95 -8.31 5.83
CA SER A 51 19.49 -9.65 6.09
C SER A 51 18.94 -10.68 5.10
N LYS A 52 17.65 -10.58 4.73
CA LYS A 52 17.04 -11.40 3.69
C LYS A 52 17.62 -11.13 2.30
N VAL A 53 17.80 -9.86 1.93
CA VAL A 53 18.45 -9.49 0.65
C VAL A 53 19.85 -10.11 0.55
N ARG A 54 20.61 -10.08 1.65
CA ARG A 54 21.96 -10.66 1.71
C ARG A 54 21.96 -12.19 1.63
N SER A 55 21.00 -12.85 2.27
CA SER A 55 20.92 -14.31 2.26
C SER A 55 20.44 -14.89 0.93
N LEU A 56 19.46 -14.25 0.29
CA LEU A 56 18.86 -14.73 -0.96
C LEU A 56 19.62 -14.26 -2.21
N GLY A 57 20.32 -13.13 -2.12
CA GLY A 57 20.82 -12.41 -3.28
C GLY A 57 19.74 -11.51 -3.89
N GLN A 58 20.18 -10.46 -4.60
CA GLN A 58 19.28 -9.38 -5.05
C GLN A 58 18.21 -9.87 -6.03
N ASP A 59 18.60 -10.66 -7.03
CA ASP A 59 17.67 -11.10 -8.07
C ASP A 59 16.60 -12.05 -7.50
N GLU A 60 17.00 -12.94 -6.60
CA GLU A 60 16.08 -13.87 -5.95
C GLU A 60 15.18 -13.14 -4.94
N TYR A 61 15.70 -12.15 -4.20
CA TYR A 61 14.88 -11.31 -3.34
C TYR A 61 13.81 -10.53 -4.12
N ILE A 62 14.18 -9.95 -5.27
CA ILE A 62 13.24 -9.23 -6.14
C ILE A 62 12.15 -10.20 -6.62
N LYS A 63 12.54 -11.38 -7.11
CA LYS A 63 11.58 -12.42 -7.52
C LYS A 63 10.68 -12.81 -6.37
N GLU A 64 11.24 -13.20 -5.23
CA GLU A 64 10.50 -13.63 -4.05
C GLU A 64 9.50 -12.56 -3.62
N ARG A 65 9.92 -11.29 -3.52
CA ARG A 65 9.03 -10.20 -3.10
C ARG A 65 7.95 -9.84 -4.12
N LEU A 66 8.21 -10.02 -5.41
CA LEU A 66 7.21 -9.82 -6.46
C LEU A 66 6.29 -11.05 -6.67
N LEU A 67 6.72 -12.24 -6.23
CA LEU A 67 6.00 -13.53 -6.39
C LEU A 67 5.23 -13.97 -5.13
N TYR A 68 5.73 -13.64 -3.94
CA TYR A 68 5.03 -13.88 -2.67
C TYR A 68 3.93 -12.84 -2.49
N HIS A 69 2.84 -13.04 -3.23
CA HIS A 69 1.52 -12.46 -2.94
C HIS A 69 0.67 -13.37 -2.06
N ARG A 70 1.21 -14.47 -1.53
CA ARG A 70 0.53 -15.27 -0.51
C ARG A 70 1.07 -14.92 0.86
N ILE A 71 0.28 -14.08 1.53
CA ILE A 71 0.03 -14.00 2.98
C ILE A 71 0.74 -15.13 3.73
N ASP A 72 1.65 -14.80 4.64
CA ASP A 72 1.86 -15.66 5.81
C ASP A 72 0.70 -15.36 6.75
N PRO A 73 -0.35 -16.20 6.84
CA PRO A 73 -1.53 -15.92 7.65
C PRO A 73 -1.21 -15.78 9.14
N ASN A 74 0.03 -16.11 9.55
CA ASN A 74 0.52 -15.99 10.90
C ASN A 74 1.23 -14.65 11.19
N LYS A 75 1.57 -13.85 10.18
CA LYS A 75 2.38 -12.64 10.38
C LYS A 75 1.51 -11.39 10.42
N ARG A 76 1.02 -11.01 11.60
CA ARG A 76 -0.12 -10.07 11.77
C ARG A 76 0.19 -8.66 12.29
N ASP A 77 1.26 -8.08 11.76
CA ASP A 77 1.73 -6.73 12.10
C ASP A 77 0.95 -5.69 11.28
N TYR A 78 -0.30 -5.37 11.63
CA TYR A 78 -1.20 -4.58 10.76
C TYR A 78 -1.74 -3.30 11.41
N GLN A 79 -1.45 -3.03 12.67
CA GLN A 79 -2.11 -1.95 13.42
C GLN A 79 -1.27 -0.69 13.59
N ARG A 80 -1.93 0.42 13.94
CA ARG A 80 -1.26 1.68 14.28
C ARG A 80 -0.93 1.70 15.77
N PHE A 81 0.27 2.17 16.13
CA PHE A 81 0.59 2.57 17.50
C PHE A 81 -0.49 3.49 18.09
N GLU A 82 -0.97 3.11 19.27
CA GLU A 82 -1.90 3.89 20.07
C GLU A 82 -1.28 5.24 20.47
N ASP A 83 -2.06 6.33 20.45
CA ASP A 83 -1.66 7.62 21.03
C ASP A 83 -1.74 7.55 22.56
N PRO A 84 -0.61 7.53 23.31
CA PRO A 84 -0.62 7.32 24.75
C PRO A 84 -1.38 8.40 25.51
N ALA A 85 -1.35 9.65 25.02
CA ALA A 85 -2.06 10.75 25.66
C ALA A 85 -3.58 10.61 25.50
N ARG A 86 -4.04 10.07 24.36
CA ARG A 86 -5.45 9.77 24.12
C ARG A 86 -5.92 8.59 24.98
N VAL A 87 -5.12 7.53 25.06
CA VAL A 87 -5.42 6.35 25.89
C VAL A 87 -5.57 6.75 27.36
N SER A 88 -4.61 7.52 27.90
CA SER A 88 -4.66 8.00 29.29
C SER A 88 -5.90 8.84 29.60
N LYS A 89 -6.34 9.71 28.67
CA LYS A 89 -7.60 10.47 28.84
C LYS A 89 -8.83 9.57 28.90
N ILE A 90 -8.89 8.55 28.05
CA ILE A 90 -10.01 7.60 28.02
C ILE A 90 -10.04 6.76 29.28
N GLN A 91 -8.88 6.22 29.70
CA GLN A 91 -8.73 5.46 30.94
C GLN A 91 -9.23 6.27 32.15
N LYS A 92 -8.80 7.54 32.26
CA LYS A 92 -9.24 8.44 33.34
C LYS A 92 -10.75 8.67 33.33
N TYR A 93 -11.33 8.90 32.15
CA TYR A 93 -12.79 9.05 32.02
C TYR A 93 -13.56 7.81 32.47
N LEU A 94 -13.08 6.62 32.11
CA LEU A 94 -13.73 5.36 32.47
C LEU A 94 -13.63 5.04 33.97
N ASN A 95 -12.51 5.37 34.62
CA ASN A 95 -12.31 5.10 36.04
C ASN A 95 -12.99 6.16 36.95
N ASP A 96 -12.87 7.44 36.60
CA ASP A 96 -13.22 8.53 37.53
C ASP A 96 -14.69 8.98 37.41
N ASN A 97 -15.36 8.68 36.30
CA ASN A 97 -16.72 9.15 36.04
C ASN A 97 -17.77 8.10 36.45
N ARG A 98 -18.63 8.47 37.42
CA ARG A 98 -19.75 7.63 37.88
C ARG A 98 -20.72 7.21 36.77
N TYR A 99 -20.83 7.99 35.71
CA TYR A 99 -21.68 7.73 34.55
C TYR A 99 -20.85 7.43 33.29
N ALA A 100 -19.67 6.82 33.46
CA ALA A 100 -18.83 6.41 32.35
C ALA A 100 -19.61 5.47 31.40
N LEU A 101 -19.64 5.85 30.12
CA LEU A 101 -20.21 5.05 29.04
C LEU A 101 -19.07 4.66 28.10
N PHE A 102 -19.08 3.43 27.59
CA PHE A 102 -18.27 3.11 26.41
C PHE A 102 -19.03 3.56 25.15
N PRO A 103 -18.65 4.68 24.50
CA PRO A 103 -19.47 5.28 23.46
C PRO A 103 -19.24 4.59 22.12
N ASN A 104 -20.30 4.43 21.33
CA ASN A 104 -20.34 3.89 19.97
C ASN A 104 -19.86 2.43 19.82
N SER A 105 -20.17 1.82 18.68
CA SER A 105 -19.67 0.49 18.35
C SER A 105 -18.16 0.48 18.09
N VAL A 106 -17.56 -0.69 18.26
CA VAL A 106 -16.24 -1.06 17.74
C VAL A 106 -16.47 -1.76 16.40
N ILE A 107 -15.72 -1.40 15.37
CA ILE A 107 -15.86 -2.05 14.06
C ILE A 107 -14.69 -3.00 13.87
N VAL A 108 -14.99 -4.25 13.55
CA VAL A 108 -13.98 -5.30 13.30
C VAL A 108 -14.28 -6.10 12.04
N ALA A 109 -13.23 -6.65 11.43
CA ALA A 109 -13.34 -7.70 10.43
C ALA A 109 -13.01 -9.06 11.05
N SER A 110 -13.68 -10.10 10.55
CA SER A 110 -13.36 -11.51 10.82
C SER A 110 -13.44 -12.29 9.52
N GLU A 111 -12.42 -13.09 9.26
CA GLU A 111 -12.49 -14.15 8.26
C GLU A 111 -13.23 -15.36 8.83
N LEU A 112 -13.88 -16.10 7.94
CA LEU A 112 -14.62 -17.30 8.27
C LEU A 112 -13.99 -18.55 7.66
N ILE A 113 -14.13 -19.66 8.37
CA ILE A 113 -13.74 -20.98 7.88
C ILE A 113 -14.76 -21.56 6.89
N ASN A 114 -15.93 -20.93 6.77
CA ASN A 114 -17.07 -21.41 5.99
C ASN A 114 -16.71 -21.86 4.57
N ASP A 115 -15.87 -21.10 3.87
CA ASP A 115 -15.45 -21.39 2.49
C ASP A 115 -14.52 -22.62 2.37
N TYR A 116 -13.96 -23.09 3.49
CA TYR A 116 -13.05 -24.24 3.54
C TYR A 116 -13.74 -25.53 4.01
N LEU A 117 -15.02 -25.47 4.37
CA LEU A 117 -15.77 -26.63 4.87
C LEU A 117 -16.49 -27.33 3.72
N GLU A 118 -16.27 -28.65 3.60
CA GLU A 118 -17.01 -29.48 2.64
C GLU A 118 -18.50 -29.60 3.01
N ASN A 119 -18.80 -29.59 4.31
CA ASN A 119 -20.16 -29.73 4.84
C ASN A 119 -20.40 -28.74 5.98
N THR A 120 -21.63 -28.24 6.09
CA THR A 120 -22.05 -27.42 7.22
C THR A 120 -22.19 -28.30 8.47
N PRO A 121 -21.61 -27.92 9.62
CA PRO A 121 -21.70 -28.72 10.83
C PRO A 121 -23.14 -28.80 11.34
N SER A 122 -23.52 -30.00 11.78
CA SER A 122 -24.89 -30.36 12.14
C SER A 122 -25.12 -30.43 13.66
N ASN A 123 -24.06 -30.47 14.46
CA ASN A 123 -24.13 -30.57 15.93
C ASN A 123 -22.94 -29.88 16.62
N GLU A 124 -23.04 -29.69 17.94
CA GLU A 124 -22.00 -28.99 18.73
C GLU A 124 -20.64 -29.72 18.73
N ASN A 125 -20.63 -31.05 18.66
CA ASN A 125 -19.38 -31.82 18.64
C ASN A 125 -18.59 -31.59 17.34
N GLU A 126 -19.28 -31.48 16.20
CA GLU A 126 -18.66 -31.14 14.91
C GLU A 126 -18.11 -29.71 14.91
N ILE A 127 -18.84 -28.77 15.52
CA ILE A 127 -18.37 -27.38 15.69
C ILE A 127 -17.08 -27.34 16.50
N ASP A 128 -17.04 -28.06 17.63
CA ASP A 128 -15.84 -28.16 18.46
C ASP A 128 -14.67 -28.81 17.70
N GLN A 129 -14.91 -29.87 16.94
CA GLN A 129 -13.87 -30.49 16.12
C GLN A 129 -13.34 -29.54 15.05
N ILE A 130 -14.22 -28.82 14.34
CA ILE A 130 -13.83 -27.84 13.32
C ILE A 130 -12.99 -26.73 13.93
N ILE A 131 -13.40 -26.19 15.08
CA ILE A 131 -12.67 -25.11 15.75
C ILE A 131 -11.33 -25.58 16.33
N ASN A 132 -11.21 -26.85 16.74
CA ASN A 132 -9.99 -27.39 17.35
C ASN A 132 -8.97 -28.00 16.34
N THR A 133 -9.42 -28.55 15.22
CA THR A 133 -8.55 -29.23 14.21
C THR A 133 -7.80 -28.21 13.36
N SER A 134 -8.52 -27.15 13.08
CA SER A 134 -8.03 -25.85 12.70
C SER A 134 -7.10 -25.31 13.76
N GLY A 135 -5.80 -25.16 13.53
CA GLY A 135 -4.95 -24.30 14.38
C GLY A 135 -5.36 -22.82 14.31
N ASN A 136 -6.63 -22.52 14.03
CA ASN A 136 -7.05 -21.44 13.15
C ASN A 136 -7.53 -20.21 13.90
N ILE A 137 -7.18 -19.11 13.26
CA ILE A 137 -7.54 -17.76 13.55
C ILE A 137 -8.90 -17.38 12.93
N LEU A 138 -9.58 -18.35 12.32
CA LEU A 138 -10.83 -18.16 11.59
C LEU A 138 -12.05 -18.42 12.49
N SER A 139 -13.10 -17.62 12.32
CA SER A 139 -14.39 -17.82 12.98
C SER A 139 -15.30 -18.74 12.13
N LEU A 140 -16.36 -19.29 12.72
CA LEU A 140 -17.37 -20.06 11.99
C LEU A 140 -18.73 -19.34 12.08
N PHE A 141 -19.35 -19.06 10.95
CA PHE A 141 -20.69 -18.49 10.88
C PHE A 141 -21.73 -19.56 10.57
N LEU A 142 -22.85 -19.58 11.32
CA LEU A 142 -23.97 -20.48 11.04
C LEU A 142 -25.29 -19.72 11.09
N SER A 143 -26.13 -19.93 10.08
CA SER A 143 -27.51 -19.48 10.07
C SER A 143 -28.42 -20.63 10.51
N SER A 144 -29.29 -20.38 11.48
CA SER A 144 -30.20 -21.36 12.06
C SER A 144 -31.61 -20.76 12.23
N PRO A 145 -32.65 -21.57 12.46
CA PRO A 145 -33.99 -21.05 12.79
C PRO A 145 -34.01 -20.14 14.03
N GLU A 146 -33.05 -20.29 14.94
CA GLU A 146 -32.88 -19.46 16.14
C GLU A 146 -32.14 -18.14 15.88
N GLY A 147 -31.68 -17.94 14.63
CA GLY A 147 -30.93 -16.77 14.17
C GLY A 147 -29.51 -17.10 13.75
N GLU A 148 -28.74 -16.05 13.49
CA GLU A 148 -27.36 -16.10 13.01
C GLU A 148 -26.39 -16.12 14.19
N HIS A 149 -25.39 -16.99 14.08
CA HIS A 149 -24.43 -17.25 15.15
C HIS A 149 -23.01 -17.24 14.62
N LEU A 150 -22.10 -16.63 15.39
CA LEU A 150 -20.67 -16.66 15.17
C LEU A 150 -20.01 -17.48 16.27
N TYR A 151 -19.18 -18.44 15.88
CA TYR A 151 -18.39 -19.28 16.78
C TYR A 151 -16.93 -18.89 16.65
N ILE A 152 -16.32 -18.52 17.79
CA ILE A 152 -15.01 -17.90 17.85
C ILE A 152 -14.06 -18.75 18.69
N PRO A 153 -12.89 -19.15 18.16
CA PRO A 153 -11.88 -19.82 18.97
C PRO A 153 -11.32 -18.87 20.03
N LYS A 154 -11.16 -19.35 21.28
CA LYS A 154 -10.70 -18.52 22.41
C LYS A 154 -9.25 -18.07 22.30
N THR A 155 -8.39 -18.86 21.65
CA THR A 155 -6.94 -18.68 21.65
C THR A 155 -6.41 -17.93 20.44
N SER A 156 -7.24 -17.62 19.46
CA SER A 156 -6.77 -17.32 18.12
C SER A 156 -6.84 -15.84 17.70
N LYS A 157 -7.43 -14.95 18.52
CA LYS A 157 -7.57 -13.51 18.23
C LYS A 157 -8.10 -13.24 16.80
N PRO A 158 -9.30 -13.72 16.44
CA PRO A 158 -9.79 -13.70 15.06
C PRO A 158 -10.13 -12.31 14.52
N PHE A 159 -10.21 -11.29 15.39
CA PHE A 159 -10.68 -9.97 15.00
C PHE A 159 -9.55 -9.01 14.62
N LEU A 160 -9.70 -8.40 13.45
CA LEU A 160 -8.97 -7.19 13.07
C LEU A 160 -9.80 -5.95 13.45
N VAL A 161 -9.26 -5.08 14.29
CA VAL A 161 -9.93 -3.82 14.66
C VAL A 161 -9.79 -2.79 13.55
N ILE A 162 -10.92 -2.35 13.01
CA ILE A 162 -11.01 -1.32 11.97
C ILE A 162 -11.18 0.07 12.59
N ASP A 163 -12.05 0.18 13.59
CA ASP A 163 -12.26 1.39 14.36
C ASP A 163 -12.52 1.08 15.84
N GLY A 164 -12.04 1.96 16.71
CA GLY A 164 -12.19 1.83 18.17
C GLY A 164 -10.92 1.43 18.91
N GLN A 165 -9.77 1.28 18.23
CA GLN A 165 -8.51 0.82 18.85
C GLN A 165 -8.13 1.60 20.13
N HIS A 166 -8.19 2.94 20.11
CA HIS A 166 -7.84 3.77 21.27
C HIS A 166 -8.85 3.64 22.42
N ARG A 167 -10.13 3.35 22.09
CA ARG A 167 -11.18 3.13 23.08
C ARG A 167 -10.99 1.79 23.77
N LEU A 168 -10.69 0.75 23.00
CA LEU A 168 -10.33 -0.57 23.51
C LEU A 168 -9.07 -0.52 24.37
N ALA A 169 -8.04 0.20 23.91
CA ALA A 169 -6.81 0.42 24.68
C ALA A 169 -7.09 1.12 26.01
N GLY A 170 -7.85 2.21 26.01
CA GLY A 170 -8.23 2.90 27.24
C GLY A 170 -9.04 2.03 28.19
N LEU A 171 -9.89 1.13 27.65
CA LEU A 171 -10.65 0.16 28.43
C LEU A 171 -9.75 -0.96 29.01
N ARG A 172 -8.76 -1.43 28.25
CA ARG A 172 -7.75 -2.39 28.68
C ARG A 172 -6.91 -1.87 29.84
N GLU A 173 -6.48 -0.61 29.76
CA GLU A 173 -5.72 0.05 30.83
C GLU A 173 -6.61 0.48 32.01
N SER A 174 -7.93 0.40 31.88
CA SER A 174 -8.87 0.74 32.96
C SER A 174 -9.14 -0.46 33.87
N ASN A 175 -9.49 -0.21 35.13
CA ASN A 175 -9.81 -1.27 36.10
C ASN A 175 -11.28 -1.69 36.07
N VAL A 176 -12.03 -1.27 35.04
CA VAL A 176 -13.49 -1.40 35.00
C VAL A 176 -13.99 -2.28 33.85
N SER A 177 -13.10 -2.87 33.04
CA SER A 177 -13.46 -3.65 31.85
C SER A 177 -14.49 -4.75 32.09
N GLN A 178 -14.46 -5.41 33.26
CA GLN A 178 -15.43 -6.45 33.65
C GLN A 178 -16.87 -5.93 33.82
N ASN A 179 -17.07 -4.61 33.95
CA ASN A 179 -18.36 -3.97 34.16
C ASN A 179 -19.02 -3.47 32.86
N PHE A 180 -18.38 -3.68 31.70
CA PHE A 180 -18.86 -3.16 30.42
C PHE A 180 -19.22 -4.28 29.44
N ASP A 181 -20.38 -4.15 28.81
CA ASP A 181 -20.68 -4.77 27.53
C ASP A 181 -20.34 -3.76 26.41
N ILE A 182 -19.78 -4.24 25.31
CA ILE A 182 -19.54 -3.42 24.11
C ILE A 182 -20.39 -3.88 22.93
N ILE A 183 -20.74 -2.92 22.08
CA ILE A 183 -21.39 -3.16 20.79
C ILE A 183 -20.29 -3.35 19.75
N VAL A 184 -20.27 -4.50 19.09
CA VAL A 184 -19.31 -4.81 18.03
C VAL A 184 -20.03 -4.92 16.70
N ALA A 185 -19.59 -4.14 15.72
CA ALA A 185 -20.00 -4.24 14.33
C ALA A 185 -18.99 -5.09 13.57
N LEU A 186 -19.48 -6.19 13.02
CA LEU A 186 -18.70 -7.27 12.42
C LEU A 186 -18.88 -7.25 10.90
N LEU A 187 -17.76 -7.09 10.20
CA LEU A 187 -17.63 -7.35 8.78
C LEU A 187 -17.15 -8.80 8.62
N LEU A 188 -18.07 -9.71 8.30
CA LEU A 188 -17.78 -11.14 8.13
C LEU A 188 -17.48 -11.42 6.66
N ASP A 189 -16.32 -12.01 6.37
CA ASP A 189 -15.84 -12.33 5.01
C ASP A 189 -15.93 -11.17 4.01
N TYR A 190 -15.67 -9.95 4.50
CA TYR A 190 -15.48 -8.84 3.57
C TYR A 190 -14.15 -9.02 2.85
N PRO A 191 -14.11 -8.81 1.53
CA PRO A 191 -12.83 -8.77 0.82
C PRO A 191 -11.91 -7.74 1.49
N TRP A 192 -10.67 -8.12 1.74
CA TRP A 192 -9.70 -7.25 2.41
C TRP A 192 -9.54 -5.86 1.79
N PRO A 193 -9.65 -5.64 0.46
CA PRO A 193 -9.68 -4.29 -0.12
C PRO A 193 -10.82 -3.42 0.42
N ALA A 194 -12.00 -4.03 0.60
CA ALA A 194 -13.15 -3.34 1.19
C ALA A 194 -12.88 -3.01 2.66
N VAL A 195 -12.27 -3.94 3.41
CA VAL A 195 -11.87 -3.72 4.81
C VAL A 195 -10.86 -2.56 4.92
N ALA A 196 -9.84 -2.53 4.07
CA ALA A 196 -8.83 -1.47 4.02
C ALA A 196 -9.44 -0.11 3.63
N SER A 197 -10.36 -0.09 2.65
CA SER A 197 -11.09 1.11 2.24
C SER A 197 -11.99 1.66 3.35
N ILE A 198 -12.68 0.78 4.09
CA ILE A 198 -13.49 1.16 5.25
C ILE A 198 -12.60 1.70 6.37
N PHE A 199 -11.49 1.01 6.67
CA PHE A 199 -10.48 1.46 7.63
C PHE A 199 -9.99 2.87 7.29
N TYR A 200 -9.62 3.11 6.03
CA TYR A 200 -9.21 4.42 5.55
C TYR A 200 -10.31 5.45 5.72
N THR A 201 -11.51 5.18 5.20
CA THR A 201 -12.62 6.15 5.17
C THR A 201 -13.01 6.59 6.58
N ILE A 202 -13.07 5.66 7.53
CA ILE A 202 -13.44 5.95 8.92
C ILE A 202 -12.34 6.75 9.62
N ASN A 203 -11.08 6.32 9.49
CA ASN A 203 -9.99 6.96 10.22
C ASN A 203 -9.57 8.31 9.58
N TYR A 204 -9.67 8.45 8.25
CA TYR A 204 -9.34 9.68 7.52
C TYR A 204 -10.19 10.87 7.96
N THR A 205 -11.47 10.66 8.27
CA THR A 205 -12.40 11.73 8.68
C THR A 205 -12.19 12.22 10.12
N GLN A 206 -11.57 11.43 11.01
CA GLN A 206 -11.38 11.79 12.43
C GLN A 206 -9.95 12.26 12.78
N LYS A 207 -8.92 11.79 12.06
CA LYS A 207 -7.54 12.34 11.99
C LYS A 207 -6.76 11.54 10.94
N ALA A 208 -6.28 12.18 9.86
CA ALA A 208 -5.74 11.51 8.68
C ALA A 208 -4.73 10.37 8.99
N VAL A 209 -5.06 9.15 8.54
CA VAL A 209 -4.12 8.04 8.42
C VAL A 209 -3.22 8.31 7.21
N SER A 210 -1.91 8.12 7.36
CA SER A 210 -1.00 8.27 6.21
C SER A 210 -1.31 7.19 5.18
N LYS A 211 -1.46 7.57 3.91
CA LYS A 211 -1.66 6.64 2.78
C LYS A 211 -0.65 5.49 2.73
N SER A 212 0.57 5.66 3.27
CA SER A 212 1.57 4.58 3.36
C SER A 212 1.07 3.38 4.15
N VAL A 213 0.40 3.60 5.27
CA VAL A 213 -0.19 2.52 6.10
C VAL A 213 -1.31 1.84 5.33
N LEU A 214 -2.10 2.61 4.55
CA LEU A 214 -3.14 2.02 3.70
C LEU A 214 -2.53 1.12 2.61
N TYR A 215 -1.44 1.55 1.97
CA TYR A 215 -0.77 0.73 0.97
C TYR A 215 -0.09 -0.50 1.55
N GLU A 216 0.37 -0.44 2.79
CA GLU A 216 0.90 -1.60 3.50
C GLU A 216 -0.22 -2.59 3.80
N LEU A 217 -1.32 -2.12 4.38
CA LEU A 217 -2.54 -2.90 4.61
C LEU A 217 -3.07 -3.51 3.31
N ALA A 218 -3.33 -2.73 2.28
CA ALA A 218 -3.76 -3.26 0.99
C ALA A 218 -2.71 -4.23 0.40
N GLY A 219 -1.43 -3.85 0.56
CA GLY A 219 -0.23 -4.51 0.07
C GLY A 219 -0.05 -5.96 0.51
N GLU A 220 -0.65 -6.28 1.65
CA GLU A 220 -0.55 -7.57 2.30
C GLU A 220 -1.75 -8.48 2.01
N PHE A 221 -2.86 -7.97 1.41
CA PHE A 221 -4.12 -8.73 1.37
C PHE A 221 -5.01 -8.65 0.11
N SER A 222 -4.65 -7.90 -0.95
CA SER A 222 -5.54 -7.77 -2.13
C SER A 222 -5.08 -8.53 -3.39
N ASP A 223 -6.03 -9.21 -4.04
CA ASP A 223 -5.87 -9.82 -5.38
C ASP A 223 -6.77 -9.23 -6.49
N ASP A 224 -7.61 -8.21 -6.24
CA ASP A 224 -8.32 -7.55 -7.34
C ASP A 224 -8.62 -6.05 -7.15
N LEU A 225 -8.54 -5.32 -8.28
CA LEU A 225 -8.54 -3.86 -8.50
C LEU A 225 -7.47 -2.99 -7.79
N GLU A 226 -6.86 -3.42 -6.69
CA GLU A 226 -5.72 -2.73 -6.05
C GLU A 226 -4.35 -3.38 -6.34
N ILE A 227 -4.31 -4.43 -7.18
CA ILE A 227 -3.09 -5.17 -7.56
C ILE A 227 -1.97 -4.21 -7.99
N GLY A 228 -2.29 -3.16 -8.75
CA GLY A 228 -1.29 -2.19 -9.21
C GLY A 228 -0.64 -1.40 -8.07
N THR A 229 -1.42 -0.87 -7.14
CA THR A 229 -0.93 -0.10 -5.98
C THR A 229 -0.19 -0.98 -4.98
N VAL A 230 -0.68 -2.20 -4.74
CA VAL A 230 -0.07 -3.21 -3.87
C VAL A 230 1.24 -3.72 -4.44
N TRP A 231 1.24 -4.01 -5.74
CA TRP A 231 2.47 -4.39 -6.43
C TRP A 231 3.48 -3.23 -6.44
N LEU A 232 3.04 -1.99 -6.71
CA LEU A 232 3.90 -0.80 -6.61
C LEU A 232 4.43 -0.57 -5.19
N HIS A 233 3.66 -0.92 -4.16
CA HIS A 233 4.13 -0.90 -2.78
C HIS A 233 5.34 -1.83 -2.60
N GLN A 234 5.28 -3.06 -3.12
CA GLN A 234 6.42 -3.98 -3.12
C GLN A 234 7.60 -3.46 -3.94
N VAL A 235 7.34 -2.86 -5.11
CA VAL A 235 8.38 -2.22 -5.92
C VAL A 235 9.11 -1.13 -5.14
N VAL A 236 8.40 -0.25 -4.43
CA VAL A 236 9.03 0.82 -3.66
C VAL A 236 9.84 0.27 -2.47
N ARG A 237 9.39 -0.84 -1.85
CA ARG A 237 10.19 -1.53 -0.82
C ARG A 237 11.48 -2.09 -1.40
N ILE A 238 11.41 -2.79 -2.53
CA ILE A 238 12.59 -3.29 -3.26
C ILE A 238 13.56 -2.14 -3.55
N LEU A 239 13.07 -1.02 -4.07
CA LEU A 239 13.88 0.17 -4.34
C LEU A 239 14.53 0.73 -3.06
N ASN A 240 13.91 0.58 -1.89
CA ASN A 240 14.47 1.05 -0.62
C ASN A 240 15.48 0.07 0.00
N GLU A 241 15.30 -1.24 -0.22
CA GLU A 241 16.00 -2.32 0.49
C GLU A 241 17.21 -2.87 -0.27
N VAL A 242 17.20 -2.80 -1.61
CA VAL A 242 18.31 -3.29 -2.44
C VAL A 242 19.46 -2.29 -2.47
N GLU A 243 20.66 -2.68 -2.02
CA GLU A 243 21.85 -1.81 -1.93
C GLU A 243 22.26 -1.14 -3.25
N LYS A 244 22.04 -1.81 -4.39
CA LYS A 244 22.31 -1.23 -5.72
C LYS A 244 21.27 -0.21 -6.19
N SER A 245 20.15 -0.08 -5.47
CA SER A 245 19.11 0.88 -5.83
C SER A 245 19.55 2.31 -5.47
N PRO A 246 19.31 3.30 -6.34
CA PRO A 246 19.48 4.72 -6.02
C PRO A 246 18.60 5.21 -4.86
N PHE A 247 17.55 4.47 -4.52
CA PHE A 247 16.66 4.75 -3.39
C PHE A 247 17.02 3.98 -2.11
N TYR A 248 18.15 3.27 -2.08
CA TYR A 248 18.57 2.51 -0.92
C TYR A 248 18.61 3.37 0.36
N LYS A 249 17.78 3.04 1.35
CA LYS A 249 17.56 3.82 2.60
C LYS A 249 17.06 5.26 2.40
N ARG A 250 16.38 5.57 1.29
CA ARG A 250 15.90 6.92 0.94
C ARG A 250 14.39 7.11 1.14
N VAL A 251 13.64 6.04 1.38
CA VAL A 251 12.17 6.09 1.44
C VAL A 251 11.69 5.94 2.89
N LYS A 252 10.82 6.85 3.32
CA LYS A 252 10.08 6.76 4.59
C LYS A 252 8.96 5.74 4.44
N ILE A 253 9.21 4.50 4.86
CA ILE A 253 8.22 3.44 4.97
C ILE A 253 7.32 3.74 6.18
N LEU A 254 6.02 3.43 6.10
CA LEU A 254 5.01 3.77 7.12
C LEU A 254 4.90 5.28 7.47
N GLY A 255 5.45 6.16 6.64
CA GLY A 255 5.44 7.60 6.87
C GLY A 255 6.33 8.09 8.01
N LYS A 256 7.19 7.24 8.58
CA LYS A 256 8.18 7.61 9.60
C LYS A 256 9.60 7.50 9.04
N SER A 257 10.50 8.34 9.54
CA SER A 257 11.94 8.13 9.41
C SER A 257 12.39 7.34 10.62
N ASP A 258 12.98 6.18 10.39
CA ASP A 258 13.60 5.37 11.45
C ASP A 258 15.04 5.85 11.72
N SER A 259 15.61 5.57 12.89
CA SER A 259 17.02 5.90 13.21
C SER A 259 17.99 5.33 12.19
N ASP A 260 17.63 4.22 11.56
CA ASP A 260 18.43 3.49 10.59
C ASP A 260 18.34 4.06 9.16
N THR A 261 17.49 5.06 8.94
CA THR A 261 17.24 5.72 7.64
C THR A 261 17.31 7.26 7.74
N PRO A 262 18.43 7.84 8.23
CA PRO A 262 18.54 9.28 8.48
C PRO A 262 18.42 10.14 7.20
N ASN A 263 18.71 9.56 6.04
CA ASN A 263 18.62 10.22 4.74
C ASN A 263 17.28 9.97 4.02
N ALA A 264 16.28 9.39 4.68
CA ALA A 264 14.97 9.18 4.09
C ALA A 264 14.29 10.52 3.81
N SER A 265 14.18 10.88 2.53
CA SER A 265 13.77 12.22 2.08
C SER A 265 12.39 12.25 1.41
N ILE A 266 11.80 11.09 1.15
CA ILE A 266 10.54 10.96 0.40
C ILE A 266 9.67 9.86 1.01
N SER A 267 8.36 10.08 1.07
CA SER A 267 7.42 9.06 1.58
C SER A 267 7.11 8.02 0.53
N GLN A 268 6.95 6.77 0.96
CA GLN A 268 6.53 5.66 0.10
C GLN A 268 5.23 5.97 -0.66
N ALA A 269 4.21 6.49 0.02
CA ALA A 269 2.92 6.83 -0.60
C ALA A 269 3.05 7.83 -1.75
N PHE A 270 3.98 8.79 -1.64
CA PHE A 270 4.21 9.76 -2.70
C PHE A 270 4.76 9.09 -3.97
N ILE A 271 5.72 8.17 -3.82
CA ILE A 271 6.27 7.44 -4.97
C ILE A 271 5.18 6.58 -5.61
N ILE A 272 4.38 5.88 -4.80
CA ILE A 272 3.25 5.07 -5.28
C ILE A 272 2.24 5.95 -6.03
N ASP A 273 1.78 7.07 -5.45
CA ASP A 273 0.83 8.00 -6.07
C ASP A 273 1.29 8.46 -7.47
N TYR A 274 2.60 8.63 -7.68
CA TYR A 274 3.18 9.00 -8.99
C TYR A 274 3.37 7.81 -9.93
N LEU A 275 3.72 6.64 -9.42
CA LEU A 275 3.89 5.44 -10.24
C LEU A 275 2.55 4.80 -10.62
N VAL A 276 1.47 5.02 -9.88
CA VAL A 276 0.14 4.50 -10.25
C VAL A 276 -0.26 4.94 -11.67
N SER A 277 0.15 6.13 -12.11
CA SER A 277 -0.14 6.56 -13.48
C SER A 277 0.51 5.72 -14.57
N THR A 278 1.56 4.97 -14.25
CA THR A 278 2.21 4.05 -15.21
C THR A 278 1.44 2.76 -15.41
N LEU A 279 0.45 2.46 -14.55
CA LEU A 279 -0.34 1.22 -14.56
C LEU A 279 -1.85 1.46 -14.77
N ASP A 280 -2.33 2.67 -14.51
CA ASP A 280 -3.76 3.01 -14.52
C ASP A 280 -4.36 2.96 -15.95
N PRO A 281 -5.25 1.98 -16.26
CA PRO A 281 -5.81 1.83 -17.60
C PRO A 281 -6.67 3.03 -18.01
N TRP A 282 -7.26 3.76 -17.06
CA TRP A 282 -8.09 4.94 -17.35
C TRP A 282 -7.28 6.13 -17.88
N ARG A 283 -5.94 6.05 -17.83
CA ARG A 283 -5.02 7.10 -18.30
C ARG A 283 -4.53 6.92 -19.73
N GLN A 284 -5.06 5.96 -20.48
CA GLN A 284 -4.67 5.76 -21.87
C GLN A 284 -4.79 7.05 -22.72
N GLY A 285 -5.86 7.84 -22.50
CA GLY A 285 -6.09 9.13 -23.15
C GLY A 285 -5.35 10.32 -22.51
N ALA A 286 -4.57 10.11 -21.45
CA ALA A 286 -3.87 11.16 -20.73
C ALA A 286 -2.53 11.54 -21.38
N LEU A 287 -1.98 12.70 -20.97
CA LEU A 287 -0.65 13.14 -21.36
C LEU A 287 0.46 12.19 -20.86
N TYR A 288 0.22 11.57 -19.71
CA TYR A 288 1.08 10.57 -19.09
C TYR A 288 0.38 9.21 -19.21
N PRO A 289 0.62 8.43 -20.28
CA PRO A 289 -0.06 7.16 -20.51
C PRO A 289 0.49 6.06 -19.58
N PRO A 290 -0.22 4.94 -19.40
CA PRO A 290 0.21 3.85 -18.52
C PRO A 290 1.34 3.01 -19.13
N ILE A 291 2.55 3.56 -19.12
CA ILE A 291 3.74 3.04 -19.81
C ILE A 291 4.15 1.62 -19.41
N PHE A 292 3.82 1.18 -18.19
CA PHE A 292 4.19 -0.14 -17.67
C PHE A 292 3.05 -1.16 -17.70
N ARG A 293 1.83 -0.75 -18.08
CA ARG A 293 0.65 -1.62 -18.02
C ARG A 293 0.78 -2.88 -18.86
N TYR A 294 1.36 -2.77 -20.07
CA TYR A 294 1.62 -3.92 -20.92
C TYR A 294 2.43 -4.99 -20.19
N TYR A 295 3.56 -4.61 -19.59
CA TYR A 295 4.46 -5.54 -18.88
C TYR A 295 3.83 -6.08 -17.61
N PHE A 296 3.09 -5.24 -16.90
CA PHE A 296 2.41 -5.61 -15.66
C PHE A 296 1.37 -6.72 -15.86
N GLN A 297 0.73 -6.79 -17.04
CA GLN A 297 -0.23 -7.83 -17.39
C GLN A 297 0.40 -9.10 -17.99
N LYS A 298 1.73 -9.13 -18.16
CA LYS A 298 2.46 -10.27 -18.71
C LYS A 298 3.12 -11.08 -17.59
N SER A 299 4.15 -11.84 -17.95
CA SER A 299 4.84 -12.75 -17.04
C SER A 299 5.53 -12.03 -15.88
N ASN A 300 5.94 -12.77 -14.86
CA ASN A 300 6.66 -12.19 -13.74
C ASN A 300 8.02 -11.63 -14.15
N GLU A 301 8.66 -12.18 -15.19
CA GLU A 301 9.87 -11.64 -15.80
C GLU A 301 9.61 -10.25 -16.42
N ALA A 302 8.47 -10.07 -17.07
CA ALA A 302 8.06 -8.75 -17.58
C ALA A 302 7.77 -7.76 -16.44
N LYS A 303 7.23 -8.21 -15.30
CA LYS A 303 7.08 -7.36 -14.10
C LYS A 303 8.44 -6.97 -13.51
N ILE A 304 9.41 -7.88 -13.49
CA ILE A 304 10.78 -7.63 -13.02
C ILE A 304 11.49 -6.60 -13.92
N SER A 305 11.22 -6.60 -15.22
CA SER A 305 11.82 -5.62 -16.13
C SER A 305 11.35 -4.18 -15.82
N ILE A 306 10.15 -3.98 -15.27
CA ILE A 306 9.70 -2.67 -14.76
C ILE A 306 10.60 -2.20 -13.60
N VAL A 307 10.83 -3.06 -12.60
CA VAL A 307 11.66 -2.74 -11.43
C VAL A 307 13.10 -2.44 -11.88
N THR A 308 13.63 -3.27 -12.77
CA THR A 308 14.97 -3.11 -13.34
C THR A 308 15.09 -1.80 -14.13
N PHE A 309 14.08 -1.45 -14.93
CA PHE A 309 14.03 -0.18 -15.65
C PHE A 309 14.02 1.01 -14.68
N LEU A 310 13.21 0.97 -13.62
CA LEU A 310 13.17 2.02 -12.59
C LEU A 310 14.55 2.20 -11.93
N MET A 311 15.21 1.10 -11.52
CA MET A 311 16.55 1.16 -10.95
C MET A 311 17.55 1.79 -11.93
N ARG A 312 17.57 1.36 -13.20
CA ARG A 312 18.46 1.90 -14.23
C ARG A 312 18.19 3.38 -14.53
N TYR A 313 16.93 3.79 -14.58
CA TYR A 313 16.51 5.17 -14.82
C TYR A 313 17.00 6.10 -13.72
N PHE A 314 16.75 5.76 -12.45
CA PHE A 314 17.22 6.57 -11.34
C PHE A 314 18.73 6.49 -11.12
N GLU A 315 19.37 5.38 -11.51
CA GLU A 315 20.82 5.25 -11.45
C GLU A 315 21.49 6.18 -12.48
N ALA A 316 20.94 6.27 -13.69
CA ALA A 316 21.39 7.24 -14.68
C ALA A 316 21.31 8.69 -14.14
N ILE A 317 20.24 9.03 -13.43
CA ILE A 317 20.06 10.35 -12.79
C ILE A 317 21.10 10.57 -11.69
N ARG A 318 21.30 9.58 -10.79
CA ARG A 318 22.31 9.63 -9.73
C ARG A 318 23.71 9.79 -10.30
N GLN A 319 24.05 9.11 -11.39
CA GLN A 319 25.37 9.23 -12.04
C GLN A 319 25.61 10.61 -12.69
N LEU A 320 24.55 11.28 -13.17
CA LEU A 320 24.66 12.64 -13.71
C LEU A 320 24.75 13.70 -12.60
N CYS A 321 24.05 13.48 -11.49
CA CYS A 321 23.90 14.44 -10.40
C CYS A 321 24.22 13.79 -9.03
N PRO A 322 25.41 13.20 -8.80
CA PRO A 322 25.65 12.35 -7.62
C PRO A 322 25.57 13.13 -6.31
N VAL A 323 26.20 14.30 -6.26
CA VAL A 323 26.20 15.16 -5.06
C VAL A 323 24.77 15.62 -4.73
N ALA A 324 24.02 16.07 -5.73
CA ALA A 324 22.65 16.52 -5.53
C ALA A 324 21.71 15.36 -5.15
N TRP A 325 21.87 14.19 -5.76
CA TRP A 325 21.05 13.02 -5.44
C TRP A 325 21.31 12.51 -4.02
N ASP A 326 22.58 12.39 -3.63
CA ASP A 326 22.95 11.78 -2.36
C ASP A 326 22.78 12.73 -1.16
N ASP A 327 22.66 14.04 -1.35
CA ASP A 327 22.39 15.02 -0.29
C ASP A 327 20.97 15.64 -0.38
N PRO A 328 19.97 15.02 0.27
CA PRO A 328 18.63 15.57 0.32
C PRO A 328 18.53 16.76 1.27
N SER A 329 19.54 17.11 2.07
CA SER A 329 19.46 18.34 2.86
C SER A 329 19.64 19.56 1.96
N ALA A 330 20.63 19.49 1.07
CA ALA A 330 20.99 20.55 0.15
C ALA A 330 20.18 20.56 -1.16
N SER A 331 19.64 19.41 -1.60
CA SER A 331 18.96 19.29 -2.91
C SER A 331 17.50 18.85 -2.83
N ILE A 332 16.72 19.23 -3.87
CA ILE A 332 15.34 18.77 -4.07
C ILE A 332 15.22 17.56 -5.01
N ILE A 333 16.29 17.15 -5.70
CA ILE A 333 16.21 16.14 -6.78
C ILE A 333 15.69 14.78 -6.28
N SER A 334 16.08 14.38 -5.07
CA SER A 334 15.63 13.15 -4.41
C SER A 334 14.48 13.37 -3.41
N LYS A 335 13.81 14.54 -3.46
CA LYS A 335 12.61 14.86 -2.67
C LYS A 335 11.36 14.73 -3.53
N THR A 336 10.21 14.89 -2.88
CA THR A 336 8.86 14.96 -3.47
C THR A 336 8.83 15.70 -4.82
N VAL A 337 9.27 16.95 -4.88
CA VAL A 337 9.21 17.76 -6.13
C VAL A 337 10.11 17.19 -7.23
N GLY A 338 11.36 16.86 -6.90
CA GLY A 338 12.32 16.31 -7.86
C GLY A 338 11.90 14.95 -8.40
N VAL A 339 11.63 13.98 -7.52
CA VAL A 339 11.21 12.63 -7.91
C VAL A 339 9.89 12.66 -8.68
N GLY A 340 8.92 13.48 -8.28
CA GLY A 340 7.66 13.62 -9.01
C GLY A 340 7.85 14.21 -10.42
N ALA A 341 8.76 15.19 -10.58
CA ALA A 341 9.11 15.73 -11.89
C ALA A 341 9.85 14.70 -12.76
N LEU A 342 10.80 13.97 -12.18
CA LEU A 342 11.57 12.92 -12.86
C LEU A 342 10.65 11.77 -13.31
N ILE A 343 9.68 11.33 -12.50
CA ILE A 343 8.68 10.34 -12.93
C ILE A 343 7.85 10.85 -14.11
N ARG A 344 7.53 12.15 -14.19
CA ARG A 344 6.84 12.71 -15.37
C ARG A 344 7.74 12.74 -16.60
N ILE A 345 9.02 13.11 -16.44
CA ILE A 345 10.01 13.02 -17.53
C ILE A 345 10.16 11.58 -18.01
N MET A 346 10.15 10.60 -17.11
CA MET A 346 10.18 9.17 -17.45
C MET A 346 9.05 8.77 -18.41
N HIS A 347 7.83 9.29 -18.26
CA HIS A 347 6.73 9.01 -19.19
C HIS A 347 7.02 9.52 -20.61
N PHE A 348 7.52 10.75 -20.73
CA PHE A 348 7.89 11.33 -22.03
C PHE A 348 9.05 10.57 -22.67
N LEU A 349 10.11 10.34 -21.90
CA LEU A 349 11.31 9.62 -22.32
C LEU A 349 10.96 8.21 -22.79
N PHE A 350 10.17 7.47 -22.01
CA PHE A 350 9.76 6.11 -22.32
C PHE A 350 9.02 6.04 -23.66
N VAL A 351 8.00 6.88 -23.84
CA VAL A 351 7.19 6.90 -25.06
C VAL A 351 8.03 7.29 -26.28
N LYS A 352 8.91 8.29 -26.13
CA LYS A 352 9.81 8.74 -27.20
C LYS A 352 10.80 7.64 -27.60
N LEU A 353 11.48 7.02 -26.64
CA LEU A 353 12.38 5.89 -26.89
C LEU A 353 11.66 4.74 -27.61
N PHE A 354 10.52 4.33 -27.06
CA PHE A 354 9.74 3.21 -27.57
C PHE A 354 9.33 3.41 -29.04
N ILE A 355 8.88 4.60 -29.40
CA ILE A 355 8.39 4.92 -30.74
C ILE A 355 9.54 5.22 -31.70
N GLU A 356 10.44 6.13 -31.34
CA GLU A 356 11.39 6.73 -32.27
C GLU A 356 12.67 5.90 -32.43
N GLU A 357 13.13 5.24 -31.37
CA GLU A 357 14.38 4.47 -31.40
C GLU A 357 14.14 2.97 -31.49
N TYR A 358 13.10 2.48 -30.81
CA TYR A 358 12.81 1.05 -30.74
C TYR A 358 11.62 0.60 -31.59
N GLN A 359 11.04 1.50 -32.39
CA GLN A 359 10.05 1.18 -33.43
C GLN A 359 8.87 0.34 -32.90
N SER A 360 8.39 0.67 -31.70
CA SER A 360 7.33 -0.03 -30.96
C SER A 360 7.64 -1.46 -30.52
N ASN A 361 8.92 -1.81 -30.34
CA ASN A 361 9.32 -3.11 -29.81
C ASN A 361 9.23 -3.14 -28.26
N PRO A 362 8.34 -3.95 -27.64
CA PRO A 362 8.21 -4.03 -26.19
C PRO A 362 9.41 -4.67 -25.48
N THR A 363 10.30 -5.41 -26.15
CA THR A 363 11.47 -6.00 -25.47
C THR A 363 12.57 -4.97 -25.14
N PHE A 364 12.42 -3.71 -25.56
CA PHE A 364 13.46 -2.69 -25.41
C PHE A 364 13.92 -2.43 -23.97
N MET A 365 13.04 -2.56 -22.99
CA MET A 365 13.41 -2.37 -21.57
C MET A 365 14.48 -3.35 -21.10
N GLU A 366 14.52 -4.56 -21.69
CA GLU A 366 15.53 -5.57 -21.36
C GLU A 366 16.92 -5.13 -21.85
N THR A 367 16.96 -4.43 -22.99
CA THR A 367 18.18 -3.97 -23.65
C THR A 367 18.74 -2.65 -23.11
N LEU A 368 17.89 -1.80 -22.51
CA LEU A 368 18.30 -0.49 -22.02
C LEU A 368 19.14 -0.62 -20.75
N ASN A 369 20.34 -0.06 -20.74
CA ASN A 369 21.17 0.07 -19.54
C ASN A 369 21.20 1.53 -19.01
N ALA A 370 21.86 1.74 -17.87
CA ALA A 370 21.96 3.06 -17.25
C ALA A 370 22.72 4.06 -18.14
N ASP A 371 23.75 3.65 -18.88
CA ASP A 371 24.50 4.52 -19.79
C ASP A 371 23.65 4.99 -20.98
N ASN A 372 22.80 4.11 -21.53
CA ASN A 372 21.86 4.48 -22.57
C ASN A 372 20.91 5.57 -22.07
N LEU A 373 20.33 5.39 -20.88
CA LEU A 373 19.41 6.36 -20.27
C LEU A 373 20.12 7.67 -19.88
N LYS A 374 21.36 7.58 -19.40
CA LYS A 374 22.21 8.71 -19.07
C LYS A 374 22.42 9.62 -20.27
N ALA A 375 22.70 9.06 -21.45
CA ALA A 375 22.86 9.84 -22.67
C ALA A 375 21.57 10.60 -23.06
N LYS A 376 20.38 10.08 -22.73
CA LYS A 376 19.09 10.74 -23.00
C LYS A 376 18.71 11.79 -21.95
N LEU A 377 19.32 11.69 -20.77
CA LEU A 377 19.13 12.59 -19.64
C LEU A 377 20.27 13.59 -19.50
N ASP A 378 21.21 13.63 -20.45
CA ASP A 378 22.25 14.64 -20.49
C ASP A 378 21.63 16.05 -20.49
N GLY A 379 22.22 16.96 -19.72
CA GLY A 379 21.66 18.28 -19.44
C GLY A 379 20.98 18.38 -18.06
N LEU A 380 20.69 17.26 -17.38
CA LEU A 380 20.22 17.27 -16.00
C LEU A 380 21.15 18.07 -15.08
N GLN A 381 22.46 17.93 -15.26
CA GLN A 381 23.50 18.63 -14.50
C GLN A 381 23.49 20.16 -14.68
N LEU A 382 22.75 20.68 -15.68
CA LEU A 382 22.58 22.12 -15.94
C LEU A 382 21.37 22.71 -15.20
N ILE A 383 20.66 21.90 -14.43
CA ILE A 383 19.52 22.32 -13.61
C ILE A 383 19.97 22.54 -12.18
N ASP A 384 19.65 23.71 -11.63
CA ASP A 384 19.88 23.99 -10.22
C ASP A 384 18.81 23.26 -9.38
N PHE A 385 19.20 22.13 -8.81
CA PHE A 385 18.38 21.37 -7.86
C PHE A 385 18.59 21.80 -6.40
N SER A 386 19.26 22.91 -6.12
CA SER A 386 19.48 23.36 -4.75
C SER A 386 18.16 23.67 -4.03
N SER A 387 18.11 23.38 -2.74
CA SER A 387 16.94 23.59 -1.88
C SER A 387 16.58 25.07 -1.68
N ILE A 388 17.53 25.96 -1.95
CA ILE A 388 17.40 27.42 -1.93
C ILE A 388 17.23 28.03 -3.32
N GLY A 389 17.35 27.22 -4.38
CA GLY A 389 17.27 27.65 -5.78
C GLY A 389 15.84 27.90 -6.25
N GLU A 390 15.69 28.11 -7.56
CA GLU A 390 14.41 28.48 -8.21
C GLU A 390 13.26 27.50 -7.90
N PHE A 391 13.58 26.22 -7.74
CA PHE A 391 12.63 25.16 -7.47
C PHE A 391 12.54 24.78 -5.97
N GLY A 392 13.36 25.43 -5.14
CA GLY A 392 13.39 25.30 -3.68
C GLY A 392 12.14 25.86 -2.99
N GLY A 393 11.82 25.36 -1.80
CA GLY A 393 10.75 25.89 -0.94
C GLY A 393 9.29 25.71 -1.42
N SER A 394 9.07 25.23 -2.65
CA SER A 394 7.74 25.09 -3.24
C SER A 394 7.23 23.65 -3.17
N ALA A 395 6.64 23.24 -2.04
CA ALA A 395 6.01 21.92 -1.89
C ALA A 395 4.67 21.76 -2.66
N SER A 396 4.41 22.62 -3.65
CA SER A 396 3.15 22.69 -4.39
C SER A 396 3.26 22.11 -5.80
N SER A 397 2.13 21.71 -6.37
CA SER A 397 2.02 21.25 -7.77
C SER A 397 2.59 22.24 -8.78
N GLY A 398 2.64 23.54 -8.43
CA GLY A 398 3.24 24.59 -9.26
C GLY A 398 4.75 24.47 -9.40
N GLY A 399 5.48 24.17 -8.32
CA GLY A 399 6.93 23.99 -8.34
C GLY A 399 7.35 22.79 -9.20
N LEU A 400 6.60 21.70 -9.07
CA LEU A 400 6.81 20.51 -9.89
C LEU A 400 6.56 20.76 -11.39
N ASN A 401 5.47 21.46 -11.75
CA ASN A 401 5.20 21.80 -13.14
C ASN A 401 6.31 22.68 -13.74
N LYS A 402 6.80 23.68 -12.99
CA LYS A 402 7.94 24.51 -13.41
C LYS A 402 9.19 23.68 -13.66
N LEU A 403 9.51 22.75 -12.76
CA LEU A 403 10.66 21.87 -12.91
C LEU A 403 10.53 20.96 -14.14
N VAL A 404 9.34 20.38 -14.39
CA VAL A 404 9.09 19.59 -15.61
C VAL A 404 9.29 20.43 -16.87
N LYS A 405 8.79 21.67 -16.91
CA LYS A 405 9.02 22.58 -18.04
C LYS A 405 10.51 22.82 -18.27
N ALA A 406 11.24 23.17 -17.22
CA ALA A 406 12.68 23.41 -17.28
C ALA A 406 13.46 22.17 -17.77
N LEU A 407 13.08 20.98 -17.28
CA LEU A 407 13.66 19.69 -17.71
C LEU A 407 13.45 19.46 -19.20
N ILE A 408 12.22 19.61 -19.71
CA ILE A 408 11.94 19.43 -21.15
C ILE A 408 12.77 20.39 -22.00
N THR A 409 12.89 21.66 -21.60
CA THR A 409 13.61 22.67 -22.40
C THR A 409 15.13 22.56 -22.34
N LYS A 410 15.68 21.95 -21.27
CA LYS A 410 17.13 21.86 -21.04
C LYS A 410 17.75 20.53 -21.45
N LEU A 411 16.96 19.46 -21.51
CA LEU A 411 17.42 18.14 -21.92
C LEU A 411 17.42 18.07 -23.45
N PRO A 412 18.59 18.01 -24.12
CA PRO A 412 18.68 18.09 -25.58
C PRO A 412 17.89 16.99 -26.29
N TYR A 413 17.72 15.84 -25.63
CA TYR A 413 16.98 14.71 -26.19
C TYR A 413 15.52 15.02 -26.55
N PHE A 414 14.86 15.94 -25.83
CA PHE A 414 13.49 16.34 -26.17
C PHE A 414 13.41 17.28 -27.36
N GLY A 415 14.55 17.86 -27.79
CA GLY A 415 14.68 18.55 -29.07
C GLY A 415 13.85 19.83 -29.20
N SER A 416 13.41 20.43 -28.09
CA SER A 416 12.61 21.66 -28.09
C SER A 416 13.09 22.61 -27.00
N SER A 417 13.32 23.87 -27.36
CA SER A 417 13.61 24.95 -26.40
C SER A 417 12.35 25.53 -25.77
N ASP A 418 11.16 25.18 -26.28
CA ASP A 418 9.87 25.57 -25.73
C ASP A 418 9.04 24.35 -25.30
N TYR A 419 8.40 24.45 -24.14
CA TYR A 419 7.64 23.35 -23.57
C TYR A 419 6.32 23.11 -24.30
N ASP A 420 5.61 24.15 -24.70
CA ASP A 420 4.29 24.01 -25.32
C ASP A 420 4.44 23.46 -26.76
N ASP A 421 5.49 23.86 -27.48
CA ASP A 421 5.88 23.27 -28.77
C ASP A 421 6.21 21.77 -28.63
N PHE A 422 6.98 21.40 -27.60
CA PHE A 422 7.27 19.99 -27.31
C PHE A 422 5.98 19.20 -27.07
N ILE A 423 5.10 19.71 -26.20
CA ILE A 423 3.85 19.03 -25.85
C ILE A 423 2.93 18.91 -27.06
N PHE A 424 2.87 19.92 -27.93
CA PHE A 424 2.11 19.87 -29.17
C PHE A 424 2.62 18.75 -30.10
N SER A 425 3.93 18.71 -30.35
CA SER A 425 4.56 17.67 -31.18
C SER A 425 4.36 16.28 -30.58
N TYR A 426 4.68 16.13 -29.28
CA TYR A 426 4.54 14.87 -28.54
C TYR A 426 3.10 14.33 -28.60
N ARG A 427 2.09 15.16 -28.34
CA ARG A 427 0.68 14.74 -28.35
C ARG A 427 0.23 14.27 -29.74
N ASN A 428 0.57 15.03 -30.77
CA ASN A 428 0.01 14.84 -32.11
C ASN A 428 0.75 13.75 -32.91
N VAL A 429 2.02 13.49 -32.58
CA VAL A 429 2.86 12.52 -33.29
C VAL A 429 3.17 11.31 -32.41
N THR A 430 4.09 11.45 -31.46
CA THR A 430 4.67 10.32 -30.71
C THR A 430 3.64 9.62 -29.83
N LEU A 431 2.87 10.36 -29.03
CA LEU A 431 1.85 9.82 -28.13
C LEU A 431 0.69 9.19 -28.90
N LYS A 432 0.31 9.75 -30.06
CA LYS A 432 -0.72 9.19 -30.92
C LYS A 432 -0.33 7.81 -31.44
N GLN A 433 0.94 7.64 -31.86
CA GLN A 433 1.47 6.34 -32.30
C GLN A 433 1.53 5.34 -31.14
N TYR A 434 2.00 5.77 -29.96
CA TYR A 434 2.02 4.93 -28.76
C TYR A 434 0.63 4.42 -28.38
N ARG A 435 -0.39 5.29 -28.40
CA ARG A 435 -1.77 4.89 -28.09
C ARG A 435 -2.30 3.85 -29.06
N ALA A 436 -2.04 4.03 -30.37
CA ALA A 436 -2.45 3.07 -31.38
C ALA A 436 -1.76 1.70 -31.21
N TRP A 437 -0.52 1.67 -30.72
CA TRP A 437 0.12 0.41 -30.30
C TRP A 437 -0.51 -0.16 -29.04
N PHE A 438 -0.69 0.66 -28.00
CA PHE A 438 -1.24 0.26 -26.71
C PHE A 438 -2.62 -0.38 -26.85
N ASP A 439 -3.53 0.23 -27.63
CA ASP A 439 -4.86 -0.31 -27.90
C ASP A 439 -4.82 -1.73 -28.48
N ARG A 440 -3.94 -1.95 -29.45
CA ARG A 440 -3.79 -3.24 -30.12
C ARG A 440 -3.19 -4.30 -29.20
N SER A 441 -2.25 -3.92 -28.34
CA SER A 441 -1.44 -4.87 -27.56
C SER A 441 -1.92 -5.10 -26.12
N VAL A 442 -2.77 -4.23 -25.60
CA VAL A 442 -3.25 -4.27 -24.20
C VAL A 442 -4.76 -4.45 -24.10
N ASN A 443 -5.54 -3.82 -24.99
CA ASN A 443 -7.01 -3.80 -24.88
C ASN A 443 -7.71 -4.86 -25.74
N ASN A 444 -7.10 -5.31 -26.86
CA ASN A 444 -7.66 -6.40 -27.66
C ASN A 444 -7.33 -7.77 -27.02
N LYS A 445 -8.37 -8.49 -26.59
CA LYS A 445 -8.28 -9.83 -25.96
C LYS A 445 -8.08 -10.99 -26.95
N ASP A 446 -7.95 -10.72 -28.25
CA ASP A 446 -7.87 -11.76 -29.30
C ASP A 446 -6.44 -12.05 -29.79
N MET A 447 -5.44 -12.07 -28.89
CA MET A 447 -4.11 -12.66 -29.14
C MET A 447 -3.62 -13.50 -27.97
#